data_AF-R1CPP7-F1
#
_entry.id   AF-R1CPP7-F1
#
_cell.length_a   1.000
_cell.length_b   1.000
_cell.length_c   1.000
_cell.angle_alpha   90.00
_cell.angle_beta   90.00
_cell.angle_gamma   90.00
#
_symmetry.space_group_name_H-M   'P 1'
#
loop_
_entity.id
_entity.type
_entity.pdbx_description
1 polymer ?
#
loop_
_entity_poly.entity_id
_entity_poly.type
_entity_poly.pdbx_seq_one_letter_code
_entity_poly.pdbx_strand_id
1 'polypeptide(L)'
;MNEALNLLEEIDNAGDYKSILKLFFGGIAGAFFCLMFGGSMLDFIATFFISSIVVLISAHLGKRNVTFFLSNVIGSIAATILAIIFSMTSLSFSIDKIIIGSIMPLVPGVAITNAIRDSISGDFLSGLSRSLEAIIIALAIAFGVGVTLKFQLIF
;
A
#
# COMPACT_ATOMS: atom_id res chain seq x y z
N MET A 1 -17.25 -32.38 11.42
CA MET A 1 -16.60 -31.42 12.34
C MET A 1 -15.08 -31.56 12.29
N ASN A 2 -14.51 -32.74 12.50
CA ASN A 2 -13.07 -32.98 12.39
C ASN A 2 -12.50 -32.70 10.99
N GLU A 3 -13.24 -33.03 9.92
CA GLU A 3 -12.81 -32.69 8.55
C GLU A 3 -12.72 -31.16 8.31
N ALA A 4 -13.66 -30.37 8.85
CA ALA A 4 -13.63 -28.92 8.73
C ALA A 4 -12.48 -28.30 9.52
N LEU A 5 -12.15 -28.86 10.70
CA LEU A 5 -11.00 -28.43 11.51
C LEU A 5 -9.67 -28.76 10.82
N ASN A 6 -9.54 -29.96 10.26
CA ASN A 6 -8.34 -30.36 9.50
C ASN A 6 -8.14 -29.47 8.27
N LEU A 7 -9.22 -29.11 7.57
CA LEU A 7 -9.15 -28.20 6.41
C LEU A 7 -8.72 -26.78 6.82
N LEU A 8 -9.21 -26.29 7.97
CA LEU A 8 -8.77 -24.99 8.50
C LEU A 8 -7.28 -25.01 8.86
N GLU A 9 -6.82 -26.08 9.50
CA GLU A 9 -5.41 -26.26 9.85
C GLU A 9 -4.52 -26.35 8.59
N GLU A 10 -4.99 -26.98 7.51
CA GLU A 10 -4.29 -27.02 6.23
C GLU A 10 -4.17 -25.63 5.58
N ILE A 11 -5.23 -24.82 5.64
CA ILE A 11 -5.22 -23.44 5.13
C ILE A 11 -4.33 -22.52 5.98
N ASP A 12 -4.39 -22.65 7.30
CA ASP A 12 -3.58 -21.81 8.21
C ASP A 12 -2.09 -22.16 8.10
N ASN A 13 -1.76 -23.43 7.80
CA ASN A 13 -0.40 -23.88 7.48
C ASN A 13 0.01 -23.66 6.03
N ALA A 14 -0.89 -23.20 5.16
CA ALA A 14 -0.53 -22.87 3.78
C ALA A 14 0.44 -21.69 3.80
N GLY A 15 1.69 -21.97 3.42
CA GLY A 15 2.76 -20.99 3.46
C GLY A 15 2.44 -19.75 2.64
N ASP A 16 2.86 -18.61 3.18
CA ASP A 16 2.77 -17.31 2.54
C ASP A 16 3.46 -17.32 1.15
N TYR A 17 2.93 -16.57 0.17
CA TYR A 17 3.61 -16.44 -1.13
C TYR A 17 5.06 -15.97 -0.95
N LYS A 18 5.99 -16.54 -1.75
CA LYS A 18 7.41 -16.18 -1.71
C LYS A 18 7.57 -14.66 -1.80
N SER A 19 8.41 -14.09 -0.93
CA SER A 19 8.57 -12.63 -0.84
C SER A 19 8.94 -11.99 -2.19
N ILE A 20 9.73 -12.67 -3.02
CA ILE A 20 10.07 -12.18 -4.36
C ILE A 20 8.85 -11.97 -5.26
N LEU A 21 7.83 -12.83 -5.16
CA LEU A 21 6.58 -12.70 -5.93
C LEU A 21 5.76 -11.53 -5.41
N LYS A 22 5.66 -11.38 -4.07
CA LYS A 22 4.97 -10.25 -3.44
C LYS A 22 5.59 -8.92 -3.88
N LEU A 23 6.92 -8.83 -3.89
CA LEU A 23 7.66 -7.65 -4.34
C LEU A 23 7.41 -7.37 -5.82
N PHE A 24 7.60 -8.37 -6.68
CA PHE A 24 7.50 -8.19 -8.13
C PHE A 24 6.10 -7.79 -8.56
N PHE A 25 5.07 -8.50 -8.11
CA PHE A 25 3.69 -8.19 -8.47
C PHE A 25 3.17 -6.94 -7.75
N GLY A 26 3.64 -6.67 -6.53
CA GLY A 26 3.37 -5.42 -5.83
C GLY A 26 3.92 -4.21 -6.59
N GLY A 27 5.16 -4.31 -7.07
CA GLY A 27 5.78 -3.32 -7.94
C GLY A 27 5.01 -3.10 -9.24
N ILE A 28 4.63 -4.19 -9.93
CA ILE A 28 3.84 -4.13 -11.16
C ILE A 28 2.49 -3.44 -10.90
N ALA A 29 1.80 -3.81 -9.83
CA ALA A 29 0.51 -3.21 -9.48
C ALA A 29 0.65 -1.69 -9.31
N GLY A 30 1.62 -1.22 -8.52
CA GLY A 30 1.87 0.21 -8.36
C GLY A 30 2.22 0.91 -9.67
N ALA A 31 3.06 0.29 -10.50
CA ALA A 31 3.45 0.85 -11.79
C ALA A 31 2.26 1.00 -12.76
N PHE A 32 1.35 0.03 -12.80
CA PHE A 32 0.12 0.15 -13.58
C PHE A 32 -0.83 1.22 -13.04
N PHE A 33 -0.91 1.40 -11.72
CA PHE A 33 -1.64 2.54 -11.16
C PHE A 33 -1.05 3.87 -11.62
N CYS A 34 0.28 4.00 -11.66
CA CYS A 34 0.93 5.21 -12.21
C CYS A 34 0.47 5.50 -13.64
N LEU A 35 0.48 4.50 -14.53
CA LEU A 35 -0.04 4.65 -15.90
C LEU A 35 -1.54 4.97 -15.93
N MET A 36 -2.34 4.35 -15.07
CA MET A 36 -3.78 4.63 -14.96
C MET A 36 -4.06 6.10 -14.64
N PHE A 37 -3.22 6.74 -13.82
CA PHE A 37 -3.33 8.16 -13.49
C PHE A 37 -2.65 9.09 -14.52
N GLY A 38 -2.18 8.56 -15.65
CA GLY A 38 -1.60 9.34 -16.74
C GLY A 38 -0.09 9.54 -16.65
N GLY A 39 0.63 8.69 -15.90
CA GLY A 39 2.09 8.67 -15.87
C GLY A 39 2.70 8.20 -17.20
N SER A 40 3.94 8.59 -17.46
CA SER A 40 4.73 8.14 -18.60
C SER A 40 5.32 6.74 -18.39
N MET A 41 5.92 6.17 -19.43
CA MET A 41 6.67 4.90 -19.29
C MET A 41 7.91 5.03 -18.39
N LEU A 42 8.50 6.22 -18.27
CA LEU A 42 9.57 6.46 -17.30
C LEU A 42 9.02 6.42 -15.88
N ASP A 43 7.87 7.06 -15.65
CA ASP A 43 7.19 7.05 -14.35
C ASP A 43 6.78 5.63 -13.95
N PHE A 44 6.38 4.78 -14.91
CA PHE A 44 6.11 3.36 -14.70
C PHE A 44 7.33 2.62 -14.11
N ILE A 45 8.51 2.78 -14.73
CA ILE A 45 9.74 2.11 -14.29
C ILE A 45 10.13 2.60 -12.89
N ALA A 46 10.11 3.92 -12.65
CA ALA A 46 10.40 4.47 -11.34
C ALA A 46 9.42 3.94 -10.28
N THR A 47 8.12 3.96 -10.58
CA THR A 47 7.08 3.47 -9.68
C THR A 47 7.22 1.98 -9.39
N PHE A 48 7.61 1.16 -10.37
CA PHE A 48 7.83 -0.27 -10.16
C PHE A 48 8.85 -0.54 -9.05
N PHE A 49 9.99 0.17 -9.07
CA PHE A 49 11.02 0.01 -8.05
C PHE A 49 10.57 0.57 -6.70
N ILE A 50 9.98 1.76 -6.68
CA ILE A 50 9.54 2.41 -5.43
C ILE A 50 8.44 1.57 -4.77
N SER A 51 7.44 1.14 -5.53
CA SER A 51 6.34 0.31 -5.05
C SER A 51 6.82 -1.05 -4.54
N SER A 52 7.80 -1.68 -5.21
CA SER A 52 8.45 -2.91 -4.71
C SER A 52 9.11 -2.70 -3.34
N ILE A 53 9.78 -1.56 -3.16
CA ILE A 53 10.41 -1.18 -1.88
C ILE A 53 9.34 -0.95 -0.81
N VAL A 54 8.25 -0.24 -1.13
CA VAL A 54 7.13 0.00 -0.21
C VAL A 54 6.52 -1.32 0.26
N VAL A 55 6.30 -2.27 -0.65
CA VAL A 55 5.79 -3.61 -0.31
C VAL A 55 6.77 -4.37 0.58
N LEU A 56 8.08 -4.25 0.33
CA LEU A 56 9.11 -4.84 1.19
C LEU A 56 9.12 -4.21 2.60
N ILE A 57 8.99 -2.89 2.70
CA ILE A 57 8.89 -2.17 3.98
C ILE A 57 7.67 -2.66 4.75
N SER A 58 6.49 -2.66 4.13
CA SER A 58 5.26 -3.13 4.77
C SER A 58 5.35 -4.59 5.23
N ALA A 59 5.94 -5.46 4.42
CA ALA A 59 6.14 -6.86 4.79
C ALA A 59 7.11 -7.02 5.98
N HIS A 60 8.16 -6.19 6.06
CA HIS A 60 9.11 -6.23 7.17
C HIS A 60 8.52 -5.67 8.47
N LEU A 61 7.73 -4.59 8.38
CA LEU A 61 7.06 -4.00 9.53
C LEU A 61 5.95 -4.91 10.08
N GLY A 62 5.21 -5.60 9.19
CA GLY A 62 4.24 -6.61 9.58
C GLY A 62 4.84 -7.75 10.40
N LYS A 63 6.03 -8.24 10.02
CA LYS A 63 6.76 -9.27 10.78
C LYS A 63 7.22 -8.81 12.17
N ARG A 64 7.31 -7.50 12.41
CA ARG A 64 7.71 -6.90 13.68
C ARG A 64 6.52 -6.47 14.55
N ASN A 65 5.29 -6.85 14.18
CA ASN A 65 4.06 -6.46 14.87
C ASN A 65 3.89 -4.94 15.01
N VAL A 66 4.40 -4.17 14.04
CA VAL A 66 4.16 -2.73 13.98
C VAL A 66 2.69 -2.48 13.63
N THR A 67 2.06 -1.49 14.27
CA THR A 67 0.65 -1.16 14.00
C THR A 67 0.44 -0.77 12.53
N PHE A 68 -0.72 -1.10 11.98
CA PHE A 68 -1.05 -0.75 10.58
C PHE A 68 -0.94 0.75 10.33
N PHE A 69 -1.30 1.59 11.31
CA PHE A 69 -1.14 3.04 11.22
C PHE A 69 0.33 3.43 10.97
N LEU A 70 1.24 2.97 11.85
CA LEU A 70 2.65 3.33 11.74
C LEU A 70 3.30 2.71 10.49
N SER A 71 2.90 1.50 10.12
CA SER A 71 3.35 0.86 8.88
C SER A 71 2.97 1.67 7.65
N ASN A 72 1.74 2.19 7.59
CA ASN A 72 1.29 3.00 6.46
C ASN A 72 1.94 4.39 6.42
N VAL A 73 2.16 5.02 7.58
CA VAL A 73 2.93 6.28 7.65
C VAL A 73 4.36 6.08 7.13
N ILE A 74 5.07 5.05 7.60
CA ILE A 74 6.46 4.79 7.19
C ILE A 74 6.51 4.45 5.70
N GLY A 75 5.59 3.60 5.22
CA GLY A 75 5.51 3.23 3.81
C GLY A 75 5.25 4.43 2.90
N SER A 76 4.34 5.34 3.28
CA SER A 76 4.01 6.51 2.47
C SER A 76 5.10 7.59 2.50
N ILE A 77 5.79 7.78 3.64
CA ILE A 77 7.01 8.60 3.72
C ILE A 77 8.08 8.05 2.80
N ALA A 78 8.38 6.75 2.88
CA ALA A 78 9.40 6.12 2.04
C ALA A 78 9.08 6.25 0.55
N ALA A 79 7.82 6.01 0.16
CA ALA A 79 7.37 6.20 -1.21
C ALA A 79 7.62 7.64 -1.71
N THR A 80 7.25 8.62 -0.88
CA THR A 80 7.36 10.04 -1.22
C THR A 80 8.82 10.49 -1.31
N ILE A 81 9.66 10.13 -0.34
CA ILE A 81 11.10 10.44 -0.36
C ILE A 81 11.75 9.86 -1.62
N LEU A 82 11.48 8.60 -1.94
CA LEU A 82 12.06 7.97 -3.13
C LEU A 82 11.58 8.64 -4.42
N ALA A 83 10.30 9.01 -4.52
CA ALA A 83 9.77 9.75 -5.67
C ALA A 83 10.47 11.11 -5.84
N ILE A 84 10.73 11.83 -4.74
CA ILE A 84 11.49 13.08 -4.75
C ILE A 84 12.92 12.84 -5.24
N ILE A 85 13.61 11.83 -4.72
CA ILE A 85 14.99 11.50 -5.16
C ILE A 85 15.04 11.22 -6.66
N PHE A 86 14.07 10.47 -7.21
CA PHE A 86 14.01 10.21 -8.65
C PHE A 86 13.81 11.48 -9.46
N SER A 87 13.02 12.43 -8.97
CA SER A 87 12.78 13.71 -9.65
C SER A 87 13.96 14.67 -9.67
N MET A 88 14.98 14.46 -8.81
CA MET A 88 16.21 15.25 -8.84
C MET A 88 17.14 14.87 -10.00
N THR A 89 16.84 13.77 -10.71
CA THR A 89 17.57 13.40 -11.92
C THR A 89 17.19 14.30 -13.09
N SER A 90 18.02 14.33 -14.14
CA SER A 90 17.74 15.13 -15.35
C SER A 90 16.60 14.59 -16.22
N LEU A 91 15.94 13.51 -15.82
CA LEU A 91 14.82 12.93 -16.54
C LEU A 91 13.51 13.65 -16.17
N SER A 92 12.59 13.73 -17.13
CA SER A 92 11.26 14.29 -16.90
C SER A 92 10.38 13.25 -16.19
N PHE A 93 10.27 13.40 -14.86
CA PHE A 93 9.43 12.56 -14.00
C PHE A 93 8.23 13.33 -13.45
N SER A 94 7.07 12.67 -13.40
CA SER A 94 5.85 13.20 -12.81
C SER A 94 5.75 12.73 -11.36
N ILE A 95 6.27 13.54 -10.43
CA ILE A 95 6.35 13.20 -8.99
C ILE A 95 4.99 12.78 -8.44
N ASP A 96 3.92 13.51 -8.78
CA ASP A 96 2.55 13.23 -8.34
C ASP A 96 2.08 11.84 -8.79
N LYS A 97 2.35 11.45 -10.03
CA LYS A 97 1.97 10.14 -10.59
C LYS A 97 2.76 9.01 -9.96
N ILE A 98 4.05 9.23 -9.74
CA ILE A 98 4.92 8.24 -9.08
C ILE A 98 4.47 8.02 -7.64
N ILE A 99 4.18 9.09 -6.89
CA ILE A 99 3.69 8.98 -5.51
C ILE A 99 2.38 8.20 -5.49
N ILE A 100 1.39 8.61 -6.30
CA ILE A 100 0.06 7.95 -6.32
C ILE A 100 0.22 6.47 -6.67
N GLY A 101 0.99 6.11 -7.69
CA GLY A 101 1.21 4.70 -8.04
C GLY A 101 1.94 3.91 -6.95
N SER A 102 2.94 4.52 -6.31
CA SER A 102 3.79 3.85 -5.32
C SER A 102 3.08 3.54 -4.00
N ILE A 103 2.11 4.38 -3.60
CA ILE A 103 1.34 4.20 -2.36
C ILE A 103 0.11 3.29 -2.55
N MET A 104 -0.32 3.00 -3.78
CA MET A 104 -1.53 2.21 -4.02
C MET A 104 -1.56 0.82 -3.36
N PRO A 105 -0.44 0.08 -3.21
CA PRO A 105 -0.43 -1.17 -2.44
C PRO A 105 -0.78 -1.02 -0.95
N LEU A 106 -0.67 0.20 -0.40
CA LEU A 106 -1.02 0.50 0.99
C LEU A 106 -2.52 0.81 1.16
N VAL A 107 -3.22 1.09 0.07
CA VAL A 107 -4.61 1.53 0.11
C VAL A 107 -5.49 0.39 0.64
N PRO A 108 -6.41 0.67 1.58
CA PRO A 108 -7.17 -0.35 2.29
C PRO A 108 -8.38 -0.84 1.47
N GLY A 109 -8.15 -1.21 0.20
CA GLY A 109 -9.21 -1.59 -0.74
C GLY A 109 -10.04 -2.77 -0.23
N VAL A 110 -9.39 -3.79 0.33
CA VAL A 110 -10.08 -4.96 0.91
C VAL A 110 -10.98 -4.54 2.09
N ALA A 111 -10.49 -3.68 2.98
CA ALA A 111 -11.29 -3.19 4.11
C ALA A 111 -12.51 -2.39 3.63
N ILE A 112 -12.34 -1.52 2.62
CA ILE A 112 -13.44 -0.74 2.02
C ILE A 112 -14.49 -1.67 1.41
N THR A 113 -14.08 -2.60 0.54
CA THR A 113 -15.00 -3.54 -0.10
C THR A 113 -15.77 -4.37 0.93
N ASN A 114 -15.05 -4.85 1.95
CA ASN A 114 -15.62 -5.64 3.02
C ASN A 114 -16.58 -4.83 3.92
N ALA A 115 -16.26 -3.57 4.21
CA ALA A 115 -17.12 -2.70 4.99
C ALA A 115 -18.47 -2.46 4.29
N ILE A 116 -18.44 -2.21 2.98
CA ILE A 116 -19.64 -2.03 2.16
C ILE A 116 -20.45 -3.32 2.13
N ARG A 117 -19.80 -4.46 1.87
CA ARG A 117 -20.44 -5.78 1.82
C ARG A 117 -21.18 -6.10 3.12
N ASP A 118 -20.52 -5.94 4.26
CA ASP A 118 -21.08 -6.27 5.57
C ASP A 118 -22.24 -5.34 5.93
N SER A 119 -22.10 -4.04 5.63
CA SER A 119 -23.15 -3.05 5.86
C SER A 119 -24.41 -3.35 5.04
N ILE A 120 -24.26 -3.73 3.77
CA ILE A 120 -25.39 -4.14 2.91
C ILE A 120 -26.02 -5.45 3.41
N SER A 121 -25.23 -6.34 4.01
CA SER A 121 -25.70 -7.61 4.55
C SER A 121 -26.40 -7.47 5.91
N GLY A 122 -26.49 -6.26 6.46
CA GLY A 122 -27.10 -5.98 7.76
C GLY A 122 -26.16 -6.14 8.96
N ASP A 123 -24.88 -6.45 8.74
CA ASP A 123 -23.85 -6.49 9.78
C ASP A 123 -23.18 -5.10 9.91
N PHE A 124 -23.90 -4.19 10.55
CA PHE A 124 -23.45 -2.81 10.71
C PHE A 124 -22.24 -2.67 11.65
N LEU A 125 -22.07 -3.56 12.63
CA LEU A 125 -20.95 -3.47 13.57
C LEU A 125 -19.63 -3.83 12.87
N SER A 126 -19.63 -4.92 12.09
CA SER A 126 -18.48 -5.26 11.25
C SER A 126 -18.24 -4.19 10.18
N GLY A 127 -19.30 -3.73 9.52
CA GLY A 127 -19.25 -2.66 8.52
C GLY A 127 -18.62 -1.37 9.05
N LEU A 128 -19.02 -0.92 10.24
CA LEU A 128 -18.47 0.26 10.90
C LEU A 128 -17.00 0.06 11.30
N SER A 129 -16.66 -1.09 11.87
CA SER A 129 -15.29 -1.41 12.27
C SER A 129 -14.32 -1.35 11.08
N ARG A 130 -14.66 -2.01 9.96
CA ARG A 130 -13.83 -2.02 8.74
C ARG A 130 -13.79 -0.66 8.05
N SER A 131 -14.88 0.12 8.12
CA SER A 131 -14.90 1.50 7.61
C SER A 131 -13.91 2.39 8.37
N LEU A 132 -13.91 2.30 9.71
CA LEU A 132 -12.99 3.06 10.55
C LEU A 132 -11.53 2.65 10.30
N GLU A 133 -11.27 1.35 10.16
CA GLU A 133 -9.95 0.84 9.77
C GLU A 133 -9.46 1.48 8.46
N ALA A 134 -10.30 1.47 7.41
CA ALA A 134 -9.97 2.07 6.13
C ALA A 134 -9.72 3.59 6.23
N ILE A 135 -10.53 4.32 7.01
CA ILE A 135 -10.34 5.76 7.23
C ILE A 135 -9.01 6.05 7.93
N ILE A 136 -8.68 5.30 8.97
CA ILE A 136 -7.41 5.49 9.71
C ILE A 136 -6.21 5.22 8.80
N ILE A 137 -6.28 4.18 7.96
CA ILE A 137 -5.22 3.88 6.98
C ILE A 137 -5.10 5.03 5.96
N ALA A 138 -6.21 5.52 5.41
CA ALA A 138 -6.19 6.63 4.47
C ALA A 138 -5.58 7.92 5.09
N LEU A 139 -5.93 8.23 6.34
CA LEU A 139 -5.35 9.34 7.10
C LEU A 139 -3.85 9.15 7.35
N ALA A 140 -3.42 7.93 7.69
CA ALA A 140 -2.00 7.60 7.88
C ALA A 140 -1.19 7.84 6.60
N ILE A 141 -1.70 7.37 5.45
CA ILE A 141 -1.06 7.57 4.15
C ILE A 141 -1.00 9.07 3.83
N ALA A 142 -2.12 9.78 3.93
CA ALA A 142 -2.21 11.22 3.66
C ALA A 142 -1.26 12.03 4.55
N PHE A 143 -1.16 11.68 5.83
CA PHE A 143 -0.24 12.32 6.77
C PHE A 143 1.22 12.12 6.36
N GLY A 144 1.64 10.89 6.07
CA GLY A 144 3.03 10.61 5.70
C GLY A 144 3.45 11.27 4.38
N VAL A 145 2.58 11.26 3.35
CA VAL A 145 2.83 12.01 2.10
C VAL A 145 2.88 13.51 2.38
N GLY A 146 1.89 14.06 3.09
CA GLY A 146 1.77 15.49 3.34
C GLY A 146 2.94 16.08 4.13
N VAL A 147 3.38 15.41 5.20
CA VAL A 147 4.55 15.83 5.99
C VAL A 147 5.82 15.82 5.15
N THR A 148 6.02 14.78 4.34
CA THR A 148 7.21 14.65 3.50
C THR A 148 7.27 15.74 2.43
N LEU A 149 6.15 15.99 1.72
CA LEU A 149 6.08 17.06 0.72
C LEU A 149 6.23 18.45 1.36
N LYS A 150 5.64 18.68 2.54
CA LYS A 150 5.84 19.95 3.26
C LYS A 150 7.29 20.16 3.66
N PHE A 151 7.99 19.12 4.08
CA PHE A 151 9.41 19.22 4.40
C PHE A 151 10.23 19.62 3.17
N GLN A 152 9.96 19.04 1.99
CA GLN A 152 10.61 19.45 0.74
C GLN A 152 10.33 20.91 0.37
N LEU A 153 9.11 21.41 0.53
CA LEU A 153 8.76 22.79 0.16
C LEU A 153 9.42 23.86 1.03
N ILE A 154 9.97 23.48 2.20
CA ILE A 154 10.62 24.41 3.13
C ILE A 154 12.12 24.60 2.82
N PHE A 155 12.72 23.72 2.02
CA PHE A 155 14.13 23.76 1.61
C PHE A 155 14.28 23.95 0.09
#